data_AF-C3XSU8-F1
#
_entry.id   AF-C3XSU8-F1
#
_cell.length_a   1.000
_cell.length_b   1.000
_cell.length_c   1.000
_cell.angle_alpha   90.00
_cell.angle_beta   90.00
_cell.angle_gamma   90.00
#
_symmetry.space_group_name_H-M   'P 1'
#
loop_
_entity.id
_entity.type
_entity.pdbx_description
1 polymer ?
#
loop_
_entity_poly.entity_id
_entity_poly.type
_entity_poly.pdbx_seq_one_letter_code
_entity_poly.pdbx_strand_id
1 'polypeptide(L)'
;TNGAVSGSRFYGRAVTFTCNEGYNLVGASSLTCLADATWNGDPPTCEVVQCPSPTAPANGAVESSNVYMHEARFSCNSGYAISGSSIAVCQADGTWSEDYPTCAVWFYIAIYLCDVKRIILNTAVQCASLSEPSYGTKTSQSGSNGYFPGDSVNFVCQAGYSLNGDSVRTCQSDGTWSGTQPTCDAVGCSSPESPTNGAVSGPGPYVYGDIVSFTCDTGYNLNVDTYLTCQSSGAWSGSAPTC
;
A
#
# COMPACT_ATOMS: atom_id res chain seq x y z
N THR A 1 25.53 52.52 -5.84
CA THR A 1 24.10 52.68 -6.20
C THR A 1 23.16 51.85 -5.35
N ASN A 2 23.65 50.95 -4.48
CA ASN A 2 22.79 50.10 -3.63
C ASN A 2 22.47 50.73 -2.26
N GLY A 3 22.22 52.04 -2.24
CA GLY A 3 21.94 52.77 -1.02
C GLY A 3 21.49 54.21 -1.26
N ALA A 4 21.02 54.85 -0.20
CA ALA A 4 20.50 56.21 -0.18
C ALA A 4 21.24 57.08 0.84
N VAL A 5 21.35 58.38 0.52
CA VAL A 5 21.91 59.40 1.40
C VAL A 5 20.79 60.35 1.81
N SER A 6 20.66 60.58 3.11
CA SER A 6 19.70 61.53 3.67
C SER A 6 20.42 62.56 4.54
N GLY A 7 19.82 63.73 4.76
CA GLY A 7 20.41 64.82 5.56
C GLY A 7 20.84 66.01 4.73
N SER A 8 21.78 66.80 5.27
CA SER A 8 22.16 68.11 4.70
C SER A 8 23.66 68.24 4.53
N ARG A 9 24.08 68.96 3.48
CA ARG A 9 25.48 69.21 3.12
C ARG A 9 26.03 70.54 3.68
N PHE A 10 25.30 71.20 4.59
CA PHE A 10 25.76 72.44 5.22
C PHE A 10 26.82 72.18 6.29
N TYR A 11 27.69 73.17 6.51
CA TYR A 11 28.67 73.17 7.59
C TYR A 11 28.04 72.78 8.94
N GLY A 12 28.67 71.85 9.65
CA GLY A 12 28.22 71.33 10.95
C GLY A 12 27.00 70.41 10.88
N ARG A 13 26.47 70.10 9.68
CA ARG A 13 25.41 69.10 9.50
C ARG A 13 25.99 67.78 9.04
N ALA A 14 25.27 66.71 9.40
CA ALA A 14 25.59 65.36 9.00
C ALA A 14 24.66 64.87 7.89
N VAL A 15 25.21 64.02 7.03
CA VAL A 15 24.46 63.14 6.14
C VAL A 15 24.53 61.72 6.69
N THR A 16 23.43 60.98 6.55
CA THR A 16 23.31 59.58 6.97
C THR A 16 23.17 58.71 5.74
N PHE A 17 23.89 57.60 5.74
CA PHE A 17 23.92 56.61 4.67
C PHE A 17 23.09 55.39 5.08
N THR A 18 22.33 54.86 4.13
CA THR A 18 21.51 53.66 4.30
C THR A 18 21.71 52.78 3.07
N CYS A 19 21.77 51.46 3.25
CA CYS A 19 21.88 50.52 2.14
C CYS A 19 20.51 49.93 1.79
N ASN A 20 20.35 49.51 0.54
CA ASN A 20 19.16 48.78 0.09
C ASN A 20 19.09 47.40 0.78
N GLU A 21 17.91 46.78 0.76
CA GLU A 21 17.73 45.42 1.29
C GLU A 21 18.73 44.43 0.65
N GLY A 22 19.35 43.59 1.48
CA GLY A 22 20.38 42.65 1.06
C GLY A 22 21.78 43.26 0.83
N TYR A 23 22.03 44.48 1.32
CA TYR A 23 23.34 45.10 1.35
C TYR A 23 23.71 45.59 2.76
N ASN A 24 24.93 45.30 3.19
CA ASN A 24 25.49 45.76 4.46
C ASN A 24 26.29 47.05 4.28
N LEU A 25 26.11 47.99 5.20
CA LEU A 25 26.89 49.23 5.24
C LEU A 25 28.25 48.96 5.87
N VAL A 26 29.31 49.14 5.09
CA VAL A 26 30.70 49.01 5.53
C VAL A 26 31.33 50.40 5.61
N GLY A 27 31.69 50.81 6.83
CA GLY A 27 32.24 52.14 7.12
C GLY A 27 31.33 52.98 8.02
N ALA A 28 31.51 54.31 8.00
CA ALA A 28 30.74 55.22 8.84
C ALA A 28 29.30 55.41 8.32
N SER A 29 28.29 55.18 9.18
CA SER A 29 26.88 55.37 8.83
C SER A 29 26.48 56.85 8.69
N SER A 30 27.33 57.78 9.13
CA SER A 30 27.13 59.21 8.93
C SER A 30 28.45 59.96 8.82
N LEU A 31 28.45 61.03 8.01
CA LEU A 31 29.57 61.95 7.86
C LEU A 31 29.11 63.37 8.12
N THR A 32 29.96 64.17 8.74
CA THR A 32 29.70 65.58 9.08
C THR A 32 30.57 66.50 8.24
N CYS A 33 29.96 67.57 7.71
CA CYS A 33 30.65 68.58 6.91
C CYS A 33 31.44 69.53 7.83
N LEU A 34 32.75 69.59 7.62
CA LEU A 34 33.70 70.37 8.41
C LEU A 34 33.84 71.81 7.90
N ALA A 35 34.53 72.66 8.68
CA ALA A 35 34.69 74.10 8.37
C ALA A 35 35.54 74.36 7.11
N ASP A 36 36.41 73.41 6.76
CA ASP A 36 37.25 73.43 5.56
C ASP A 36 36.53 72.90 4.31
N ALA A 37 35.21 72.71 4.40
CA ALA A 37 34.35 72.14 3.37
C ALA A 37 34.69 70.69 2.97
N THR A 38 35.33 69.93 3.87
CA THR A 38 35.56 68.48 3.71
C THR A 38 34.65 67.64 4.61
N TRP A 39 34.57 66.34 4.34
CA TRP A 39 33.89 65.38 5.21
C TRP A 39 34.87 64.83 6.25
N ASN A 40 34.38 64.52 7.45
CA ASN A 40 35.18 63.96 8.54
C ASN A 40 35.63 62.50 8.36
N GLY A 41 35.51 61.95 7.16
CA GLY A 41 35.85 60.58 6.81
C GLY A 41 35.44 60.22 5.40
N ASP A 42 35.76 59.00 4.99
CA ASP A 42 35.41 58.46 3.68
C ASP A 42 33.95 57.98 3.64
N PRO A 43 33.26 58.12 2.49
CA PRO A 43 31.91 57.60 2.32
C PRO A 43 31.89 56.06 2.49
N PRO A 44 30.85 55.49 3.13
CA PRO A 44 30.76 54.05 3.30
C PRO A 44 30.44 53.34 1.98
N THR A 45 30.68 52.04 1.93
CA THR A 45 30.28 51.15 0.83
C THR A 45 29.08 50.30 1.24
N CYS A 46 28.22 49.98 0.28
CA CYS A 46 27.14 49.00 0.46
C CYS A 46 27.56 47.70 -0.21
N GLU A 47 28.00 46.74 0.58
CA GLU A 47 28.47 45.43 0.11
C GLU A 47 27.33 44.42 0.14
N VAL A 48 27.26 43.55 -0.86
CA VAL A 48 26.17 42.57 -0.97
C VAL A 48 26.24 41.58 0.19
N VAL A 49 25.09 41.22 0.76
CA VAL A 49 25.00 40.19 1.78
C VAL A 49 25.43 38.84 1.19
N GLN A 50 26.24 38.11 1.95
CA GLN A 50 26.69 36.76 1.62
C GLN A 50 26.29 35.80 2.72
N CYS A 51 25.62 34.72 2.33
CA CYS A 51 25.28 33.63 3.23
C CYS A 51 26.50 32.72 3.46
N PRO A 52 26.49 31.88 4.52
CA PRO A 52 27.51 30.86 4.71
C PRO A 52 27.63 30.00 3.46
N SER A 53 28.88 29.73 3.02
CA SER A 53 29.13 28.88 1.86
C SER A 53 28.42 27.53 2.04
N PRO A 54 27.59 27.11 1.08
CA PRO A 54 26.82 25.88 1.22
C PRO A 54 27.74 24.68 1.07
N THR A 55 27.53 23.67 1.90
CA THR A 55 28.31 22.43 1.88
C THR A 55 27.50 21.33 1.21
N ALA A 56 28.16 20.52 0.37
CA ALA A 56 27.50 19.39 -0.27
C ALA A 56 27.03 18.36 0.80
N PRO A 57 25.81 17.83 0.69
CA PRO A 57 25.36 16.75 1.56
C PRO A 57 26.13 15.45 1.28
N ALA A 58 26.19 14.56 2.27
CA ALA A 58 26.78 13.24 2.08
C ALA A 58 26.06 12.50 0.94
N ASN A 59 26.82 11.93 -0.01
CA ASN A 59 26.28 11.32 -1.24
C ASN A 59 25.51 12.29 -2.15
N GLY A 60 25.87 13.58 -2.13
CA GLY A 60 25.34 14.56 -3.06
C GLY A 60 26.37 15.62 -3.44
N ALA A 61 25.89 16.62 -4.18
CA ALA A 61 26.65 17.75 -4.66
C ALA A 61 25.85 19.05 -4.45
N VAL A 62 26.56 20.17 -4.42
CA VAL A 62 25.96 21.50 -4.40
C VAL A 62 26.57 22.38 -5.49
N GLU A 63 25.72 23.00 -6.28
CA GLU A 63 26.10 24.11 -7.16
C GLU A 63 25.88 25.40 -6.39
N SER A 64 26.95 26.19 -6.23
CA SER A 64 26.99 27.25 -5.23
C SER A 64 26.98 28.64 -5.85
N SER A 65 26.03 29.45 -5.38
CA SER A 65 26.15 30.89 -5.25
C SER A 65 25.59 31.27 -3.88
N ASN A 66 26.40 31.89 -3.02
CA ASN A 66 26.02 32.31 -1.67
C ASN A 66 25.74 33.81 -1.58
N VAL A 67 25.48 34.46 -2.71
CA VAL A 67 25.17 35.89 -2.79
C VAL A 67 23.68 36.11 -2.59
N TYR A 68 23.28 37.21 -1.94
CA TYR A 68 21.89 37.60 -1.80
C TYR A 68 21.07 37.46 -3.11
N MET A 69 19.85 36.91 -2.98
CA MET A 69 18.94 36.51 -4.07
C MET A 69 19.42 35.40 -5.01
N HIS A 70 20.63 34.87 -4.82
CA HIS A 70 21.05 33.67 -5.53
C HIS A 70 20.67 32.41 -4.77
N GLU A 71 20.66 31.31 -5.52
CA GLU A 71 20.26 30.00 -5.05
C GLU A 71 21.45 29.03 -5.03
N ALA A 72 21.51 28.23 -3.97
CA ALA A 72 22.30 27.00 -3.92
C ALA A 72 21.41 25.84 -4.38
N ARG A 73 21.88 25.07 -5.37
CA ARG A 73 21.15 23.91 -5.91
C ARG A 73 21.82 22.63 -5.44
N PHE A 74 21.04 21.78 -4.79
CA PHE A 74 21.50 20.51 -4.25
C PHE A 74 21.04 19.35 -5.13
N SER A 75 21.93 18.38 -5.33
CA SER A 75 21.63 17.15 -6.05
C SER A 75 22.21 15.95 -5.31
N CYS A 76 21.63 14.78 -5.54
CA CYS A 76 22.08 13.53 -4.94
C CYS A 76 22.74 12.63 -5.99
N ASN A 77 23.73 11.85 -5.56
CA ASN A 77 24.37 10.85 -6.39
C ASN A 77 23.39 9.73 -6.78
N SER A 78 23.72 8.97 -7.83
CA SER A 78 22.91 7.84 -8.27
C SER A 78 22.61 6.86 -7.13
N GLY A 79 21.34 6.43 -7.01
CA GLY A 79 20.85 5.57 -5.93
C GLY A 79 20.35 6.30 -4.68
N TYR A 80 20.50 7.63 -4.61
CA TYR A 80 20.00 8.47 -3.53
C TYR A 80 18.90 9.42 -4.04
N ALA A 81 17.95 9.73 -3.17
CA ALA A 81 16.89 10.70 -3.37
C ALA A 81 17.06 11.83 -2.36
N ILE A 82 16.69 13.03 -2.78
CA ILE A 82 16.79 14.22 -1.94
C ILE A 82 15.63 14.23 -0.93
N SER A 83 15.96 14.50 0.33
CA SER A 83 15.01 14.67 1.42
C SER A 83 15.11 16.11 1.93
N GLY A 84 14.05 16.88 1.70
CA GLY A 84 14.02 18.33 1.96
C GLY A 84 13.96 19.14 0.66
N SER A 85 14.33 20.43 0.74
CA SER A 85 14.37 21.31 -0.43
C SER A 85 15.63 21.08 -1.27
N SER A 86 15.50 20.99 -2.59
CA SER A 86 16.63 20.96 -3.52
C SER A 86 17.26 22.32 -3.79
N ILE A 87 16.67 23.39 -3.25
CA ILE A 87 17.05 24.77 -3.51
C ILE A 87 16.99 25.54 -2.18
N ALA A 88 18.07 26.26 -1.88
CA ALA A 88 18.09 27.25 -0.81
C ALA A 88 18.46 28.62 -1.39
N VAL A 89 17.75 29.68 -1.00
CA VAL A 89 17.98 31.05 -1.48
C VAL A 89 18.61 31.88 -0.37
N CYS A 90 19.66 32.64 -0.71
CA CYS A 90 20.32 33.52 0.26
C CYS A 90 19.48 34.77 0.55
N GLN A 91 19.10 34.95 1.81
CA GLN A 91 18.21 36.01 2.27
C GLN A 91 18.98 37.27 2.70
N ALA A 92 18.23 38.36 2.89
CA ALA A 92 18.79 39.68 3.22
C ALA A 92 19.44 39.73 4.61
N ASP A 93 19.07 38.83 5.51
CA ASP A 93 19.63 38.70 6.86
C ASP A 93 20.92 37.86 6.90
N GLY A 94 21.36 37.33 5.75
CA GLY A 94 22.53 36.47 5.64
C GLY A 94 22.26 35.00 5.98
N THR A 95 20.99 34.60 6.08
CA THR A 95 20.59 33.20 6.30
C THR A 95 20.03 32.57 5.02
N TRP A 96 20.00 31.23 4.99
CA TRP A 96 19.40 30.48 3.89
C TRP A 96 17.90 30.32 4.13
N SER A 97 17.11 30.33 3.05
CA SER A 97 15.66 30.20 3.11
C SER A 97 15.16 28.88 3.71
N GLU A 98 15.99 27.84 3.63
CA GLU A 98 15.70 26.48 4.07
C GLU A 98 16.99 25.86 4.63
N ASP A 99 16.84 24.87 5.51
CA ASP A 99 17.96 24.03 5.94
C ASP A 99 18.49 23.14 4.80
N TYR A 100 19.75 22.70 4.91
CA TYR A 100 20.36 21.86 3.88
C TYR A 100 19.69 20.49 3.77
N PRO A 101 19.42 19.99 2.56
CA PRO A 101 18.79 18.69 2.36
C PRO A 101 19.73 17.54 2.70
N THR A 102 19.16 16.36 2.92
CA THR A 102 19.92 15.11 3.05
C THR A 102 19.70 14.20 1.85
N CYS A 103 20.73 13.48 1.42
CA CYS A 103 20.60 12.45 0.40
C CYS A 103 20.42 11.09 1.08
N ALA A 104 19.22 10.54 0.99
CA ALA A 104 18.88 9.23 1.52
C ALA A 104 18.80 8.22 0.37
N VAL A 105 19.23 6.98 0.57
CA VAL A 105 19.04 5.96 -0.48
C VAL A 105 17.54 5.74 -0.73
N TRP A 106 17.17 5.45 -1.97
CA TRP A 106 15.77 5.21 -2.37
C TRP A 106 15.08 4.13 -1.52
N PHE A 107 15.83 3.13 -1.05
CA PHE A 107 15.30 2.07 -0.19
C PHE A 107 15.10 2.51 1.27
N TYR A 108 15.75 3.60 1.72
CA TYR A 108 15.67 4.09 3.12
C TYR A 108 14.59 5.16 3.34
N ILE A 109 14.12 5.86 2.31
CA ILE A 109 12.96 6.77 2.42
C ILE A 109 11.67 5.98 2.73
N ALA A 110 11.61 4.71 2.34
CA ALA A 110 10.55 3.78 2.76
C ALA A 110 10.72 3.22 4.18
N ILE A 111 11.90 3.36 4.80
CA ILE A 111 12.23 2.71 6.08
C ILE A 111 12.14 3.70 7.26
N TYR A 112 12.40 5.00 7.07
CA TYR A 112 12.34 6.02 8.14
C TYR A 112 10.99 6.73 8.34
N LEU A 113 9.95 6.37 7.56
CA LEU A 113 8.55 6.65 7.94
C LEU A 113 7.98 5.61 8.92
N CYS A 114 8.81 4.68 9.41
CA CYS A 114 8.42 3.60 10.33
C CYS A 114 8.90 3.79 11.77
N ASP A 115 8.92 5.01 12.31
CA ASP A 115 8.95 5.21 13.77
C ASP A 115 7.53 5.05 14.34
N VAL A 116 7.10 3.78 14.37
CA VAL A 116 6.25 3.06 15.34
C VAL A 116 5.00 3.70 16.00
N LYS A 117 4.53 4.88 15.60
CA LYS A 117 3.26 5.47 16.09
C LYS A 117 2.10 5.47 15.09
N ARG A 118 2.29 4.95 13.88
CA ARG A 118 1.21 4.63 12.93
C ARG A 118 1.43 3.27 12.25
N ILE A 119 1.32 2.22 13.04
CA ILE A 119 0.75 0.96 12.57
C ILE A 119 -0.70 1.28 12.12
N ILE A 120 -1.15 0.76 10.97
CA ILE A 120 -2.42 1.04 10.24
C ILE A 120 -2.22 2.21 9.22
N LEU A 121 -2.16 2.04 7.89
CA LEU A 121 -2.60 1.01 6.96
C LEU A 121 -1.82 1.20 5.63
N ASN A 122 -1.29 0.14 5.02
CA ASN A 122 -1.39 -0.20 3.57
C ASN A 122 -0.34 -1.24 3.14
N THR A 123 -0.16 -2.30 3.94
CA THR A 123 -0.09 -3.61 3.31
C THR A 123 -1.46 -3.79 2.66
N ALA A 124 -1.51 -3.98 1.34
CA ALA A 124 -2.74 -4.45 0.73
C ALA A 124 -3.06 -5.78 1.43
N VAL A 125 -4.04 -5.75 2.32
CA VAL A 125 -4.46 -6.91 3.08
C VAL A 125 -5.13 -7.85 2.09
N GLN A 126 -4.36 -8.78 1.55
CA GLN A 126 -4.86 -9.73 0.57
C GLN A 126 -5.20 -11.05 1.24
N CYS A 127 -6.36 -11.60 0.92
CA CYS A 127 -6.69 -12.93 1.36
C CYS A 127 -5.97 -13.98 0.51
N ALA A 128 -5.58 -15.08 1.15
CA ALA A 128 -4.98 -16.22 0.47
C ALA A 128 -5.93 -16.80 -0.59
N SER A 129 -5.38 -17.40 -1.65
CA SER A 129 -6.22 -18.08 -2.64
C SER A 129 -6.89 -19.31 -2.03
N LEU A 130 -8.21 -19.41 -2.16
CA LEU A 130 -8.96 -20.60 -1.75
C LEU A 130 -8.80 -21.73 -2.79
N SER A 131 -8.73 -22.98 -2.35
CA SER A 131 -8.76 -24.14 -3.25
C SER A 131 -10.20 -24.49 -3.65
N GLU A 132 -10.36 -25.12 -4.80
CA GLU A 132 -11.65 -25.73 -5.17
C GLU A 132 -11.88 -27.02 -4.37
N PRO A 133 -13.08 -27.25 -3.83
CA PRO A 133 -13.41 -28.52 -3.21
C PRO A 133 -13.50 -29.63 -4.26
N SER A 134 -13.13 -30.86 -3.90
CA SER A 134 -13.37 -32.03 -4.75
C SER A 134 -14.86 -32.13 -5.10
N TYR A 135 -15.18 -32.37 -6.38
CA TYR A 135 -16.57 -32.39 -6.88
C TYR A 135 -17.34 -31.07 -6.70
N GLY A 136 -16.63 -29.95 -6.56
CA GLY A 136 -17.22 -28.62 -6.61
C GLY A 136 -16.35 -27.66 -7.41
N THR A 137 -16.90 -26.47 -7.65
CA THR A 137 -16.25 -25.39 -8.40
C THR A 137 -16.35 -24.11 -7.59
N LYS A 138 -15.41 -23.19 -7.81
CA LYS A 138 -15.48 -21.84 -7.24
C LYS A 138 -15.60 -20.81 -8.36
N THR A 139 -16.35 -19.75 -8.10
CA THR A 139 -16.42 -18.58 -8.98
C THR A 139 -16.00 -17.34 -8.18
N SER A 140 -15.02 -16.61 -8.71
CA SER A 140 -14.51 -15.38 -8.08
C SER A 140 -14.95 -14.14 -8.86
N GLN A 141 -15.21 -13.06 -8.11
CA GLN A 141 -15.42 -11.73 -8.70
C GLN A 141 -14.10 -10.99 -8.99
N SER A 142 -12.96 -11.48 -8.51
CA SER A 142 -11.64 -10.83 -8.63
C SER A 142 -10.86 -11.25 -9.88
N GLY A 143 -10.23 -10.28 -10.55
CA GLY A 143 -9.25 -10.51 -11.62
C GLY A 143 -7.87 -10.95 -11.09
N SER A 144 -6.96 -11.29 -12.02
CA SER A 144 -5.66 -11.96 -11.86
C SER A 144 -4.67 -11.46 -10.77
N ASN A 145 -5.01 -10.42 -10.01
CA ASN A 145 -4.15 -9.71 -9.07
C ASN A 145 -4.41 -10.04 -7.58
N GLY A 146 -5.12 -11.13 -7.28
CA GLY A 146 -5.40 -11.59 -5.89
C GLY A 146 -6.75 -11.14 -5.34
N TYR A 147 -7.04 -11.49 -4.08
CA TYR A 147 -8.31 -11.20 -3.40
C TYR A 147 -8.13 -10.07 -2.38
N PHE A 148 -8.94 -9.03 -2.46
CA PHE A 148 -8.91 -7.87 -1.57
C PHE A 148 -10.14 -7.82 -0.66
N PRO A 149 -10.12 -7.06 0.45
CA PRO A 149 -11.23 -7.01 1.38
C PRO A 149 -12.51 -6.55 0.69
N GLY A 150 -13.59 -7.32 0.85
CA GLY A 150 -14.86 -7.16 0.14
C GLY A 150 -15.06 -8.13 -1.03
N ASP A 151 -13.98 -8.71 -1.59
CA ASP A 151 -14.09 -9.73 -2.63
C ASP A 151 -14.79 -10.98 -2.09
N SER A 152 -15.64 -11.58 -2.92
CA SER A 152 -16.39 -12.78 -2.57
C SER A 152 -16.15 -13.91 -3.56
N VAL A 153 -16.08 -15.13 -3.02
CA VAL A 153 -15.96 -16.38 -3.77
C VAL A 153 -17.17 -17.24 -3.46
N ASN A 154 -17.87 -17.66 -4.51
CA ASN A 154 -19.03 -18.54 -4.42
C ASN A 154 -18.63 -19.97 -4.78
N PHE A 155 -19.03 -20.93 -3.95
CA PHE A 155 -18.78 -22.35 -4.11
C PHE A 155 -20.07 -23.08 -4.48
N VAL A 156 -19.97 -23.92 -5.51
CA VAL A 156 -21.09 -24.73 -5.98
C VAL A 156 -20.62 -26.17 -6.15
N CYS A 157 -21.36 -27.11 -5.57
CA CYS A 157 -21.12 -28.54 -5.73
C CYS A 157 -21.74 -29.08 -7.02
N GLN A 158 -21.11 -30.10 -7.59
CA GLN A 158 -21.66 -30.85 -8.72
C GLN A 158 -22.93 -31.61 -8.30
N ALA A 159 -23.74 -32.00 -9.29
CA ALA A 159 -24.95 -32.78 -9.04
C ALA A 159 -24.60 -34.10 -8.32
N GLY A 160 -25.36 -34.42 -7.26
CA GLY A 160 -25.15 -35.59 -6.41
C GLY A 160 -24.19 -35.36 -5.24
N TYR A 161 -23.72 -34.13 -5.05
CA TYR A 161 -22.95 -33.72 -3.88
C TYR A 161 -23.66 -32.56 -3.17
N SER A 162 -23.68 -32.61 -1.84
CA SER A 162 -24.21 -31.55 -0.98
C SER A 162 -23.08 -30.70 -0.43
N LEU A 163 -23.28 -29.38 -0.40
CA LEU A 163 -22.32 -28.45 0.18
C LEU A 163 -22.38 -28.51 1.70
N ASN A 164 -21.24 -28.72 2.33
CA ASN A 164 -21.05 -28.70 3.77
C ASN A 164 -20.05 -27.60 4.14
N GLY A 165 -20.50 -26.56 4.84
CA GLY A 165 -19.75 -25.33 5.10
C GLY A 165 -20.42 -24.11 4.48
N ASP A 166 -19.66 -23.05 4.21
CA ASP A 166 -20.19 -21.79 3.71
C ASP A 166 -20.14 -21.71 2.18
N SER A 167 -21.30 -21.55 1.53
CA SER A 167 -21.41 -21.44 0.08
C SER A 167 -20.82 -20.15 -0.50
N VAL A 168 -20.61 -19.12 0.34
CA VAL A 168 -19.94 -17.87 -0.04
C VAL A 168 -18.95 -17.49 1.05
N ARG A 169 -17.72 -17.16 0.65
CA ARG A 169 -16.69 -16.63 1.54
C ARG A 169 -16.27 -15.26 1.05
N THR A 170 -16.14 -14.31 1.97
CA THR A 170 -15.77 -12.92 1.70
C THR A 170 -14.45 -12.59 2.37
N CYS A 171 -13.55 -11.94 1.64
CA CYS A 171 -12.26 -11.50 2.17
C CYS A 171 -12.48 -10.36 3.15
N GLN A 172 -11.99 -10.50 4.38
CA GLN A 172 -12.17 -9.54 5.46
C GLN A 172 -11.02 -8.54 5.53
N SER A 173 -11.23 -7.44 6.27
CA SER A 173 -10.23 -6.37 6.43
C SER A 173 -8.97 -6.79 7.19
N ASP A 174 -8.97 -7.96 7.82
CA ASP A 174 -7.83 -8.55 8.54
C ASP A 174 -7.04 -9.55 7.67
N GLY A 175 -7.47 -9.81 6.43
CA GLY A 175 -6.81 -10.71 5.48
C GLY A 175 -7.23 -12.17 5.61
N THR A 176 -8.26 -12.44 6.42
CA THR A 176 -8.85 -13.76 6.55
C THR A 176 -10.16 -13.85 5.75
N TRP A 177 -10.55 -15.07 5.40
CA TRP A 177 -11.84 -15.34 4.77
C TRP A 177 -12.92 -15.54 5.82
N SER A 178 -14.12 -15.03 5.57
CA SER A 178 -15.30 -15.33 6.38
C SER A 178 -15.63 -16.83 6.32
N GLY A 179 -16.24 -17.33 7.39
CA GLY A 179 -16.76 -18.68 7.45
C GLY A 179 -15.72 -19.79 7.26
N THR A 180 -16.22 -20.97 6.97
CA THR A 180 -15.51 -22.23 6.83
C THR A 180 -15.35 -22.61 5.36
N GLN A 181 -14.20 -23.20 5.01
CA GLN A 181 -14.00 -23.72 3.66
C GLN A 181 -14.99 -24.88 3.41
N PRO A 182 -15.87 -24.80 2.40
CA PRO A 182 -16.84 -25.86 2.18
C PRO A 182 -16.20 -27.11 1.57
N THR A 183 -16.78 -28.27 1.90
CA THR A 183 -16.59 -29.54 1.19
C THR A 183 -17.86 -29.90 0.43
N CYS A 184 -17.71 -30.72 -0.62
CA CYS A 184 -18.82 -31.28 -1.36
C CYS A 184 -18.90 -32.76 -1.03
N ASP A 185 -19.83 -33.11 -0.15
CA ASP A 185 -19.99 -34.47 0.37
C ASP A 185 -21.04 -35.20 -0.49
N ALA A 186 -20.78 -36.46 -0.85
CA ALA A 186 -21.71 -37.22 -1.68
C ALA A 186 -23.07 -37.36 -0.97
N VAL A 187 -24.17 -37.12 -1.70
CA VAL A 187 -25.52 -37.25 -1.14
C VAL A 187 -25.76 -38.70 -0.73
N GLY A 188 -26.19 -38.91 0.50
CA GLY A 188 -26.49 -40.24 1.03
C GLY A 188 -27.85 -40.76 0.57
N CYS A 189 -27.93 -42.06 0.28
CA CYS A 189 -29.20 -42.76 0.09
C CYS A 189 -29.60 -43.52 1.36
N SER A 190 -30.91 -43.65 1.57
CA SER A 190 -31.44 -44.48 2.66
C SER A 190 -31.06 -45.95 2.45
N SER A 191 -30.93 -46.72 3.54
CA SER A 191 -30.75 -48.17 3.41
C SER A 191 -31.92 -48.77 2.61
N PRO A 192 -31.67 -49.47 1.49
CA PRO A 192 -32.73 -50.16 0.78
C PRO A 192 -33.34 -51.24 1.66
N GLU A 193 -34.64 -51.48 1.50
CA GLU A 193 -35.33 -52.58 2.18
C GLU A 193 -34.87 -53.92 1.59
N SER A 194 -34.61 -54.90 2.47
CA SER A 194 -34.33 -56.26 2.03
C SER A 194 -35.61 -56.93 1.51
N PRO A 195 -35.57 -57.60 0.36
CA PRO A 195 -36.70 -58.39 -0.13
C PRO A 195 -37.04 -59.52 0.85
N THR A 196 -38.32 -59.90 0.90
CA THR A 196 -38.74 -61.09 1.66
C THR A 196 -38.08 -62.32 1.03
N ASN A 197 -37.49 -63.21 1.83
CA ASN A 197 -36.67 -64.34 1.34
C ASN A 197 -35.47 -63.92 0.46
N GLY A 198 -34.83 -62.79 0.79
CA GLY A 198 -33.60 -62.37 0.14
C GLY A 198 -32.82 -61.34 0.95
N ALA A 199 -31.73 -60.87 0.37
CA ALA A 199 -30.77 -59.97 1.00
C ALA A 199 -30.26 -58.89 0.04
N VAL A 200 -29.92 -57.73 0.61
CA VAL A 200 -29.17 -56.64 -0.04
C VAL A 200 -27.68 -56.85 0.15
N SER A 201 -26.90 -56.62 -0.91
CA SER A 201 -25.43 -56.63 -0.89
C SER A 201 -24.88 -55.36 -1.53
N GLY A 202 -24.04 -54.63 -0.79
CA GLY A 202 -23.36 -53.42 -1.27
C GLY A 202 -22.58 -52.71 -0.15
N PRO A 203 -21.70 -51.76 -0.50
CA PRO A 203 -20.92 -51.00 0.47
C PRO A 203 -21.83 -50.03 1.22
N GLY A 204 -21.98 -50.20 2.53
CA GLY A 204 -22.63 -49.23 3.41
C GLY A 204 -21.57 -48.40 4.16
N PRO A 205 -21.79 -47.10 4.41
CA PRO A 205 -22.96 -46.26 4.08
C PRO A 205 -23.10 -45.93 2.58
N TYR A 206 -24.34 -45.89 2.07
CA TYR A 206 -24.65 -45.71 0.65
C TYR A 206 -24.66 -44.23 0.25
N VAL A 207 -23.87 -43.87 -0.76
CA VAL A 207 -23.74 -42.52 -1.28
C VAL A 207 -23.94 -42.46 -2.79
N TYR A 208 -24.10 -41.25 -3.33
CA TYR A 208 -24.30 -41.00 -4.75
C TYR A 208 -23.31 -41.78 -5.63
N GLY A 209 -23.86 -42.53 -6.60
CA GLY A 209 -23.10 -43.38 -7.51
C GLY A 209 -22.92 -44.82 -7.04
N ASP A 210 -23.20 -45.14 -5.77
CA ASP A 210 -23.13 -46.52 -5.26
C ASP A 210 -24.20 -47.40 -5.91
N ILE A 211 -23.84 -48.67 -6.10
CA ILE A 211 -24.71 -49.70 -6.65
C ILE A 211 -24.88 -50.80 -5.61
N VAL A 212 -26.13 -51.12 -5.29
CA VAL A 212 -26.48 -52.28 -4.46
C VAL A 212 -27.09 -53.36 -5.33
N SER A 213 -26.85 -54.62 -4.96
CA SER A 213 -27.38 -55.80 -5.62
C SER A 213 -28.26 -56.61 -4.68
N PHE A 214 -29.20 -57.37 -5.23
CA PHE A 214 -30.12 -58.19 -4.46
C PHE A 214 -29.93 -59.67 -4.78
N THR A 215 -30.05 -60.51 -3.76
CA THR A 215 -29.96 -61.98 -3.85
C THR A 215 -31.15 -62.63 -3.16
N CYS A 216 -31.70 -63.70 -3.72
CA CYS A 216 -32.76 -64.48 -3.06
C CYS A 216 -32.22 -65.70 -2.32
N ASP A 217 -32.94 -66.12 -1.30
CA ASP A 217 -32.70 -67.36 -0.56
C ASP A 217 -32.96 -68.59 -1.45
N THR A 218 -32.37 -69.72 -1.06
CA THR A 218 -32.50 -70.98 -1.80
C THR A 218 -33.96 -71.36 -2.05
N GLY A 219 -34.33 -71.50 -3.32
CA GLY A 219 -35.69 -71.86 -3.74
C GLY A 219 -36.53 -70.71 -4.29
N TYR A 220 -36.04 -69.46 -4.23
CA TYR A 220 -36.68 -68.27 -4.79
C TYR A 220 -35.87 -67.70 -5.97
N ASN A 221 -36.52 -66.96 -6.86
CA ASN A 221 -35.89 -66.32 -8.03
C ASN A 221 -36.28 -64.84 -8.12
N LEU A 222 -35.34 -63.99 -8.54
CA LEU A 222 -35.59 -62.56 -8.71
C LEU A 222 -36.54 -62.31 -9.89
N ASN A 223 -37.50 -61.41 -9.69
CA ASN A 223 -38.50 -61.07 -10.70
C ASN A 223 -37.98 -60.19 -11.86
N VAL A 224 -36.90 -59.42 -11.69
CA VAL A 224 -36.26 -58.54 -12.68
C VAL A 224 -34.80 -58.26 -12.32
N ASP A 225 -33.96 -57.79 -13.25
CA ASP A 225 -32.58 -57.35 -13.02
C ASP A 225 -32.46 -56.37 -11.84
N THR A 226 -31.40 -56.56 -11.04
CA THR A 226 -31.47 -56.58 -9.58
C THR A 226 -30.53 -55.58 -8.93
N TYR A 227 -30.25 -54.45 -9.58
CA TYR A 227 -29.38 -53.43 -9.01
C TYR A 227 -30.10 -52.10 -8.89
N LEU A 228 -29.85 -51.43 -7.76
CA LEU A 228 -30.29 -50.06 -7.54
C LEU A 228 -29.07 -49.16 -7.47
N THR A 229 -29.16 -48.00 -8.11
CA THR A 229 -28.10 -46.98 -8.08
C THR A 229 -28.57 -45.79 -7.25
N CYS A 230 -27.72 -45.30 -6.36
CA CYS A 230 -28.00 -44.10 -5.58
C CYS A 230 -27.92 -42.88 -6.49
N GLN A 231 -29.05 -42.20 -6.68
CA GLN A 231 -29.17 -41.05 -7.57
C GLN A 231 -28.79 -39.74 -6.88
N SER A 232 -28.59 -38.69 -7.67
CA SER A 232 -28.19 -37.36 -7.17
C SER A 232 -29.23 -36.69 -6.27
N SER A 233 -30.48 -37.19 -6.29
CA SER A 233 -31.58 -36.78 -5.42
C SER A 233 -31.54 -37.41 -4.03
N GLY A 234 -30.64 -38.38 -3.78
CA GLY A 234 -30.66 -39.23 -2.58
C GLY A 234 -31.71 -40.33 -2.62
N ALA A 235 -32.38 -40.53 -3.77
CA ALA A 235 -33.28 -41.65 -4.00
C ALA A 235 -32.59 -42.77 -4.77
N TRP A 236 -33.06 -44.00 -4.57
CA TRP A 236 -32.66 -45.12 -5.42
C TRP A 236 -33.32 -45.04 -6.80
N SER A 237 -32.66 -45.57 -7.82
CA SER A 237 -33.15 -45.63 -9.20
C SER A 237 -34.49 -46.36 -9.39
N GLY A 238 -34.98 -47.04 -8.35
CA GLY A 238 -36.24 -47.78 -8.32
C GLY A 238 -36.52 -48.35 -6.93
N SER A 239 -37.57 -49.17 -6.83
CA SER A 239 -37.91 -49.93 -5.63
C SER A 239 -37.18 -51.27 -5.58
N ALA A 240 -37.01 -51.85 -4.39
CA ALA A 240 -36.44 -53.18 -4.23
C ALA A 240 -37.22 -54.24 -5.05
N PRO A 241 -36.53 -55.20 -5.70
CA PRO A 241 -37.16 -56.31 -6.40
C PRO A 241 -37.79 -57.31 -5.42
N THR A 242 -38.56 -58.28 -5.92
CA THR A 242 -39.13 -59.35 -5.09
C THR A 242 -38.49 -60.70 -5.41
N CYS A 243 -38.34 -61.50 -4.35
CA CYS A 243 -38.18 -62.94 -4.38
C CYS A 243 -39.57 -63.60 -4.15
#